data_AF-A0A198UGC0-F1
#
_entry.id   AF-A0A198UGC0-F1
#
_cell.length_a   1.000
_cell.length_b   1.000
_cell.length_c   1.000
_cell.angle_alpha   90.00
_cell.angle_beta   90.00
_cell.angle_gamma   90.00
#
_symmetry.space_group_name_H-M   'P 1'
#
loop_
_entity.id
_entity.type
_entity.pdbx_description
1 polymer ?
#
loop_
_entity_poly.entity_id
_entity_poly.type
_entity_poly.pdbx_seq_one_letter_code
_entity_poly.pdbx_strand_id
1 'polypeptide(L)' 'MDIAKDFAVKFFMLKIGATPKGRLIEQHDVFFDIADDVKSLIPHFEQA' A
#
# COMPACT_ATOMS: atom_id res chain seq x y z
N MET A 1 24.68 -14.11 9.00
CA MET A 1 24.19 -12.72 9.19
C MET A 1 24.31 -12.07 7.82
N ASP A 2 23.25 -12.18 7.02
CA ASP A 2 23.23 -11.70 5.64
C ASP A 2 22.99 -10.19 5.64
N ILE A 3 24.07 -9.43 5.50
CA ILE A 3 24.12 -7.96 5.55
C ILE A 3 23.21 -7.33 4.46
N ALA A 4 22.79 -8.11 3.46
CA ALA A 4 21.94 -7.67 2.36
C ALA A 4 20.43 -7.69 2.66
N LYS A 5 19.97 -8.34 3.75
CA LYS A 5 18.54 -8.47 4.03
C LYS A 5 17.92 -7.28 4.77
N ASP A 6 18.74 -6.50 5.46
CA ASP A 6 18.27 -5.51 6.44
C ASP A 6 18.07 -4.09 5.88
N PHE A 7 18.40 -3.82 4.61
CA PHE A 7 18.24 -2.51 3.96
C PHE A 7 17.48 -2.56 2.61
N ALA A 8 16.86 -3.69 2.29
CA ALA A 8 16.14 -3.84 1.03
C ALA A 8 14.76 -3.19 1.11
N VAL A 9 14.71 -1.90 0.76
CA VAL A 9 13.47 -1.21 0.36
C VAL A 9 12.83 -1.96 -0.81
N LYS A 10 11.51 -2.15 -0.74
CA LYS A 10 10.74 -2.92 -1.71
C LYS A 10 9.81 -1.98 -2.45
N PHE A 11 9.68 -2.18 -3.75
CA PHE A 11 8.65 -1.53 -4.54
C PHE A 11 7.35 -2.34 -4.44
N PHE A 12 6.27 -1.71 -4.00
CA PHE A 12 4.97 -2.32 -3.83
C PHE A 12 3.98 -1.77 -4.83
N MET A 13 3.15 -2.67 -5.35
CA MET A 13 1.89 -2.34 -5.99
C MET A 13 0.76 -2.84 -5.10
N LEU A 14 -0.10 -1.93 -4.66
CA LEU A 14 -1.22 -2.21 -3.77
C LEU A 14 -2.52 -1.94 -4.51
N LYS A 15 -3.37 -2.97 -4.64
CA LYS A 15 -4.76 -2.80 -5.09
C LYS A 15 -5.64 -2.75 -3.85
N ILE A 16 -6.28 -1.61 -3.61
CA ILE A 16 -7.06 -1.35 -2.39
C ILE A 16 -8.53 -1.20 -2.76
N GLY A 17 -9.37 -1.93 -2.04
CA GLY A 17 -10.82 -1.88 -2.15
C GLY A 17 -11.44 -1.04 -1.05
N ALA A 18 -12.45 -0.23 -1.38
CA ALA A 18 -13.24 0.52 -0.41
C ALA A 18 -14.71 0.62 -0.85
N THR A 19 -15.60 0.89 0.11
CA THR A 19 -17.00 1.23 -0.15
C THR A 19 -17.28 2.66 0.32
N PRO A 20 -16.85 3.68 -0.45
CA PRO A 20 -17.10 5.07 -0.08
C PRO A 20 -18.58 5.37 0.03
N LYS A 21 -18.95 6.27 0.96
CA LYS A 21 -20.34 6.71 1.12
C LYS A 21 -20.89 7.24 -0.20
N GLY A 22 -22.06 6.75 -0.60
CA GLY A 22 -22.72 7.17 -1.85
C GLY A 22 -22.30 6.36 -3.09
N ARG A 23 -21.35 5.43 -2.97
CA ARG A 23 -21.10 4.43 -4.01
C ARG A 23 -21.95 3.19 -3.75
N LEU A 24 -22.49 2.62 -4.83
CA LEU A 24 -23.37 1.45 -4.77
C LEU A 24 -22.63 0.12 -4.96
N ILE A 25 -21.36 0.18 -5.35
CA ILE A 25 -20.48 -0.97 -5.55
C ILE A 25 -19.11 -0.67 -4.94
N GLU A 26 -18.38 -1.73 -4.58
CA GLU A 26 -16.98 -1.65 -4.15
C GLU A 26 -16.13 -0.95 -5.24
N GLN A 27 -15.26 -0.04 -4.82
CA GLN A 27 -14.32 0.67 -5.67
C GLN A 27 -12.91 0.15 -5.39
N HIS A 28 -12.11 0.06 -6.45
CA HIS A 28 -10.72 -0.35 -6.33
C HIS A 28 -9.81 0.71 -6.94
N ASP A 29 -8.77 1.09 -6.19
CA ASP A 29 -7.66 1.90 -6.71
C ASP A 29 -6.33 1.17 -6.58
N VAL A 30 -5.37 1.60 -7.38
CA VAL A 30 -4.01 1.02 -7.40
C VAL A 30 -3.01 2.08 -6.97
N PHE A 31 -2.24 1.76 -5.93
CA PHE A 31 -1.16 2.59 -5.39
C PHE A 31 0.19 1.94 -5.66
N PHE A 32 1.19 2.77 -5.93
CA PHE A 32 2.57 2.36 -6.11
C PHE A 32 3.44 3.13 -5.14
N ASP A 33 4.25 2.43 -4.36
CA ASP A 33 5.15 3.08 -3.39
C ASP A 33 6.36 2.20 -3.05
N ILE A 34 7.37 2.79 -2.41
CA ILE A 34 8.59 2.13 -1.96
C ILE A 34 8.68 2.19 -0.44
N ALA A 35 8.78 1.04 0.22
CA ALA A 35 8.93 0.97 1.68
C ALA A 35 9.69 -0.29 2.14
N ASP A 36 10.08 -0.31 3.41
CA ASP A 36 10.70 -1.47 4.04
C ASP A 36 9.67 -2.60 4.27
N ASP A 37 8.42 -2.23 4.53
CA ASP A 37 7.30 -3.14 4.77
C ASP A 37 5.96 -2.52 4.30
N VAL A 38 4.91 -3.33 4.19
CA VAL A 38 3.60 -2.83 3.70
C VAL A 38 2.86 -1.99 4.76
N LYS A 39 3.08 -2.22 6.06
CA LYS A 39 2.33 -1.48 7.10
C LYS A 39 2.74 -0.02 7.17
N SER A 40 4.01 0.29 6.88
CA SER A 40 4.48 1.68 6.80
C SER A 40 3.80 2.48 5.67
N LEU A 41 3.18 1.83 4.69
CA LEU A 41 2.46 2.48 3.59
C LEU A 41 1.01 2.85 3.94
N ILE A 42 0.44 2.33 5.03
CA ILE A 42 -0.98 2.53 5.40
C ILE A 42 -1.39 4.02 5.43
N PRO A 43 -0.64 4.92 6.07
CA PRO A 43 -1.01 6.34 6.13
C PRO A 43 -1.07 7.02 4.76
N HIS A 44 -0.43 6.46 3.72
CA HIS A 44 -0.34 7.08 2.39
C HIS A 44 -1.61 6.86 1.54
N PHE A 45 -2.44 5.88 1.89
CA PHE A 45 -3.68 5.58 1.17
C PHE A 45 -4.95 5.61 2.03
N GLU A 46 -4.84 5.69 3.36
CA GLU A 46 -6.01 5.80 4.26
C GLU A 46 -6.85 7.07 4.07
N GLN A 47 -6.29 8.11 3.45
CA GLN A 47 -6.96 9.40 3.23
C GLN A 47 -7.41 9.61 1.77
N ALA A 48 -7.16 8.63 0.90
CA ALA A 48 -7.46 8.69 -0.53
C ALA A 48 -8.95 8.48 -0.84
#